data_AF-A0A2C6C914-F1
#
_entry.id   AF-A0A2C6C914-F1
#
_cell.length_a   1.000
_cell.length_b   1.000
_cell.length_c   1.000
_cell.angle_alpha   90.00
_cell.angle_beta   90.00
_cell.angle_gamma   90.00
#
_symmetry.space_group_name_H-M   'P 1'
#
loop_
_entity.id
_entity.type
_entity.pdbx_description
1 polymer ?
#
loop_
_entity_poly.entity_id
_entity_poly.type
_entity_poly.pdbx_seq_one_letter_code
_entity_poly.pdbx_strand_id
1 'polypeptide(L)' 'MINPKKQKITAKNLRQILSHMIQGIESQAVYETILDNPGVCGSIEHDGLVSTQPLDWAHPYLRLKLKHYQ' A
#
# COMPACT_ATOMS: atom_id res chain seq x y z
N MET A 1 -4.44 -37.57 -18.09
CA MET A 1 -3.26 -37.24 -17.26
C MET A 1 -2.57 -36.03 -17.87
N ILE A 2 -2.58 -34.88 -17.19
CA ILE A 2 -1.94 -33.65 -17.69
C ILE A 2 -0.44 -33.83 -17.55
N ASN A 3 0.29 -33.81 -18.67
CA ASN A 3 1.74 -33.90 -18.70
C ASN A 3 2.33 -32.59 -18.14
N PRO A 4 3.01 -32.56 -16.98
CA PRO A 4 3.53 -31.33 -16.40
C PRO A 4 4.83 -30.97 -17.12
N LYS A 5 4.73 -30.48 -18.36
CA LYS A 5 5.82 -29.67 -18.92
C LYS A 5 6.01 -28.52 -17.94
N LYS A 6 7.13 -28.54 -17.20
CA LYS A 6 7.54 -27.46 -16.29
C LYS A 6 7.35 -26.14 -17.04
N GLN A 7 6.26 -25.43 -16.77
CA GLN A 7 6.03 -24.13 -17.37
C GLN A 7 7.17 -23.24 -16.86
N LYS A 8 8.06 -22.82 -17.78
CA LYS A 8 9.14 -21.92 -17.40
C LYS A 8 8.50 -20.63 -16.93
N ILE A 9 8.75 -20.27 -15.67
CA ILE A 9 8.36 -18.97 -15.13
C ILE A 9 8.99 -17.91 -16.01
N THR A 10 8.16 -17.04 -16.58
CA THR A 10 8.64 -15.95 -17.44
C THR A 10 9.06 -14.75 -16.60
N ALA A 11 9.86 -13.85 -17.18
CA ALA A 11 10.19 -12.58 -16.54
C ALA A 11 8.93 -11.75 -16.20
N LYS A 12 7.84 -11.90 -16.97
CA LYS A 12 6.55 -11.27 -16.66
C LYS A 12 5.95 -11.83 -15.37
N ASN A 13 5.96 -13.15 -15.20
CA ASN A 13 5.44 -13.79 -13.98
C ASN A 13 6.24 -13.35 -12.75
N LEU A 14 7.57 -13.26 -12.87
CA LEU A 14 8.42 -12.78 -11.78
C LEU A 14 8.10 -11.33 -11.39
N ARG A 15 7.91 -10.43 -12.36
CA ARG A 15 7.50 -9.04 -12.08
C ARG A 15 6.15 -8.94 -11.40
N GLN A 16 5.19 -9.79 -11.79
CA GLN A 16 3.87 -9.82 -11.15
C GLN A 16 3.95 -10.29 -9.69
N ILE A 17 4.75 -11.33 -9.42
CA ILE A 17 4.99 -11.81 -8.05
C ILE A 17 5.65 -10.71 -7.22
N LEU A 18 6.68 -10.05 -7.76
CA LEU A 18 7.37 -8.96 -7.07
C LEU A 18 6.41 -7.80 -6.76
N SER A 19 5.56 -7.41 -7.72
CA SER A 19 4.54 -6.40 -7.52
C SER A 19 3.61 -6.75 -6.36
N HIS A 20 3.18 -8.01 -6.27
CA HIS A 20 2.35 -8.47 -5.14
C HIS A 20 3.09 -8.46 -3.80
N MET A 21 4.38 -8.84 -3.79
CA MET A 21 5.18 -8.78 -2.57
C MET A 21 5.33 -7.33 -2.06
N ILE A 22 5.58 -6.38 -2.97
CA ILE A 22 5.68 -4.95 -2.63
C ILE A 22 4.35 -4.44 -2.09
N GLN A 23 3.22 -4.79 -2.71
CA GLN A 23 1.88 -4.43 -2.20
C GLN A 23 1.63 -4.96 -0.79
N GLY A 24 2.11 -6.18 -0.48
CA GLY A 24 2.02 -6.74 0.86
C GLY A 24 2.81 -5.94 1.89
N ILE A 25 4.04 -5.52 1.55
CA ILE A 25 4.89 -4.69 2.41
C ILE A 25 4.26 -3.30 2.62
N GLU A 26 3.77 -2.67 1.55
CA GLU A 26 3.10 -1.37 1.62
C GLU A 26 1.85 -1.45 2.52
N SER A 27 1.06 -2.52 2.37
CA SER A 27 -0.12 -2.75 3.21
C SER A 27 0.26 -2.91 4.68
N GLN A 28 1.31 -3.68 4.99
CA GLN A 28 1.78 -3.86 6.36
C GLN A 28 2.22 -2.53 7.00
N ALA A 29 3.04 -1.75 6.31
CA ALA A 29 3.51 -0.45 6.81
C ALA A 29 2.35 0.52 7.10
N VAL A 30 1.31 0.49 6.27
CA VAL A 30 0.07 1.24 6.46
C VAL A 30 -0.67 0.79 7.72
N TYR A 31 -0.81 -0.52 7.94
CA TYR A 31 -1.44 -1.06 9.16
C TYR A 31 -0.66 -0.68 10.43
N GLU A 32 0.66 -0.85 10.42
CA GLU A 32 1.53 -0.48 11.54
C GLU A 32 1.38 1.01 11.87
N THR A 33 1.39 1.89 10.87
CA THR A 33 1.18 3.33 11.06
C THR A 33 -0.15 3.65 11.75
N ILE A 34 -1.23 2.95 11.40
CA ILE A 34 -2.55 3.17 12.03
C ILE A 34 -2.55 2.67 13.47
N LEU A 35 -2.00 1.48 13.73
CA LEU A 35 -1.94 0.90 15.06
C LEU A 35 -1.09 1.75 16.02
N ASP A 36 0.01 2.31 15.51
CA ASP A 36 0.92 3.17 16.27
C ASP A 36 0.33 4.58 16.53
N ASN A 37 -0.68 5.01 15.75
CA ASN A 37 -1.25 6.36 15.83
C ASN A 37 -2.78 6.35 15.96
N PRO A 38 -3.33 5.76 17.03
CA PRO A 38 -4.77 5.65 17.23
C PRO A 38 -5.42 7.05 17.31
N GLY A 39 -6.45 7.29 16.50
CA GLY A 39 -7.21 8.54 16.46
C GLY A 39 -6.63 9.64 15.56
N VAL A 40 -5.44 9.45 15.00
CA VAL A 40 -4.85 10.34 13.98
C VAL A 40 -5.14 9.77 12.59
N CYS A 41 -4.68 8.55 12.30
CA CYS A 41 -4.95 7.88 11.02
C CYS A 41 -6.29 7.14 11.10
N GLY A 42 -7.30 7.65 10.41
CA GLY A 42 -8.70 7.22 10.54
C GLY A 42 -9.15 6.14 9.56
N SER A 43 -8.45 5.93 8.44
CA SER A 43 -8.80 4.89 7.46
C SER A 43 -7.66 4.62 6.49
N ILE A 44 -7.61 3.37 5.99
CA ILE A 44 -6.83 2.98 4.81
C ILE A 44 -7.64 3.32 3.57
N GLU A 45 -7.03 4.00 2.60
CA GLU A 45 -7.50 4.03 1.23
C GLU A 45 -6.57 3.22 0.33
N HIS A 46 -7.08 2.77 -0.81
CA HIS A 46 -6.33 1.89 -1.72
C HIS A 46 -5.00 2.53 -2.20
N ASP A 47 -4.89 3.86 -2.19
CA ASP A 47 -3.72 4.62 -2.62
C ASP A 47 -3.13 5.54 -1.51
N GLY A 48 -3.48 5.32 -0.23
CA GLY A 48 -2.93 6.14 0.85
C GLY A 48 -3.59 6.02 2.22
N LEU A 49 -3.27 6.98 3.09
CA LEU A 49 -3.81 7.11 4.44
C LEU A 49 -4.68 8.35 4.55
N VAL A 50 -5.79 8.23 5.29
CA VAL A 50 -6.63 9.37 5.65
C VAL A 50 -6.45 9.67 7.13
N SER A 51 -6.22 10.95 7.44
CA SER A 51 -6.21 11.45 8.80
C SER A 51 -7.46 12.23 9.12
N THR A 52 -7.99 12.08 10.33
CA THR A 52 -9.09 12.90 10.86
C THR A 52 -8.59 14.20 11.47
N GLN A 53 -7.29 14.30 11.74
CA GLN A 53 -6.62 15.48 12.28
C GLN A 53 -5.71 16.13 11.23
N PRO A 54 -5.49 17.46 11.28
CA PRO A 54 -4.47 18.10 10.47
C PRO A 54 -3.09 17.49 10.72
N LEU A 55 -2.38 17.13 9.65
CA LEU A 55 -0.96 16.74 9.72
C LEU A 55 -0.09 17.87 9.21
N ASP A 56 1.00 18.13 9.92
CA ASP A 56 2.13 18.89 9.41
C ASP A 56 3.23 17.91 8.98
N TRP A 57 3.00 17.24 7.85
CA TRP A 57 3.91 16.23 7.32
C TRP A 57 4.37 16.58 5.91
N ALA A 58 5.67 16.87 5.79
CA ALA A 58 6.34 17.12 4.51
C ALA A 58 7.10 15.87 4.06
N HIS A 59 6.40 14.92 3.43
CA HIS A 59 7.03 13.72 2.88
C HIS A 59 7.62 13.98 1.48
N PRO A 60 8.80 13.44 1.11
CA PRO A 60 9.41 13.66 -0.20
C PRO A 60 8.56 13.18 -1.40
N TYR A 61 7.72 12.16 -1.17
CA TYR A 61 6.97 11.49 -2.23
C TYR A 61 5.44 11.55 -2.06
N LEU A 62 4.94 11.95 -0.89
CA LEU A 62 3.52 11.97 -0.59
C LEU A 62 3.08 13.41 -0.37
N ARG A 63 1.95 13.78 -0.97
CA ARG A 63 1.35 15.11 -0.82
C ARG A 63 0.10 15.00 0.02
N LEU A 64 0.00 15.84 1.04
CA LEU A 64 -1.25 16.01 1.78
C LEU A 64 -2.27 16.69 0.88
N LYS A 65 -3.47 16.10 0.77
CA LYS A 65 -4.59 16.66 0.03
C LYS A 65 -5.82 16.68 0.92
N LEU A 66 -6.47 17.83 1.02
CA LEU A 66 -7.75 17.94 1.73
C LEU A 66 -8.80 17.16 0.93
N LYS A 67 -9.38 16.11 1.53
CA LYS A 67 -10.34 15.25 0.83
C LYS A 67 -11.68 15.94 0.63
N HIS A 68 -12.11 16.73 1.62
CA HIS A 68 -13.39 17.45 1.59
C HIS A 68 -13.12 18.93 1.88
N TYR A 69 -13.26 19.77 0.85
CA TYR A 69 -13.52 21.20 1.02
C TYR A 69 -15.02 21.33 1.30
N GLN A 70 -15.39 21.91 2.44
CA GLN A 70 -16.72 22.51 2.59
C GLN A 70 -16.76 23.83 1.82
#